data_AF-A0A6G1FAI9-F1
#
_entry.id   AF-A0A6G1FAI9-F1
#
_cell.length_a   1.000
_cell.length_b   1.000
_cell.length_c   1.000
_cell.angle_alpha   90.00
_cell.angle_beta   90.00
_cell.angle_gamma   90.00
#
_symmetry.space_group_name_H-M   'P 1'
#
loop_
_entity.id
_entity.type
_entity.pdbx_description
1 polymer ?
#
loop_
_entity_poly.entity_id
_entity_poly.type
_entity_poly.pdbx_seq_one_letter_code
_entity_poly.pdbx_strand_id
1 'polypeptide(L)'
;MPVLGTDYLASECPISINLQCTSPPEETTYVLLPTAAYFEFIPFDTHAGRHAAAAEPVDIAGVEAGRTNEVVATTFRGLYQYQLGDVVKVTGFHNSSPRL
;
A
#
# COMPACT_ATOMS: atom_id res chain seq x y z
N MET A 1 10.18 21.74 -16.15
CA MET A 1 9.35 21.91 -14.95
C MET A 1 9.30 20.56 -14.25
N PRO A 2 9.59 20.45 -12.94
CA PRO A 2 9.54 19.16 -12.25
C PRO A 2 8.09 18.67 -12.09
N VAL A 3 7.90 17.36 -12.17
CA VAL A 3 6.63 16.68 -11.85
C VAL A 3 6.73 16.21 -10.40
N LEU A 4 5.77 16.61 -9.56
CA LEU A 4 5.75 16.27 -8.14
C LEU A 4 4.56 15.35 -7.87
N GLY A 5 4.81 14.14 -7.35
CA GLY A 5 3.77 13.25 -6.83
C GLY A 5 3.65 13.43 -5.33
N THR A 6 2.49 13.86 -4.82
CA THR A 6 2.31 14.16 -3.39
C THR A 6 1.72 12.99 -2.63
N ASP A 7 0.57 12.47 -3.07
CA ASP A 7 -0.24 11.58 -2.24
C ASP A 7 -0.82 10.42 -3.05
N TYR A 8 -1.03 9.29 -2.37
CA TYR A 8 -1.80 8.15 -2.89
C TYR A 8 -3.05 7.99 -2.02
N LEU A 9 -4.19 8.28 -2.62
CA LEU A 9 -5.49 8.44 -1.97
C LEU A 9 -6.56 7.66 -2.76
N ALA A 10 -7.58 7.19 -2.05
CA ALA A 10 -8.77 6.59 -2.65
C ALA A 10 -10.05 7.22 -2.07
N SER A 11 -11.19 6.94 -2.71
CA SER A 11 -12.50 7.45 -2.26
C SER A 11 -12.92 6.90 -0.89
N GLU A 12 -12.40 5.71 -0.58
CA GLU A 12 -12.65 4.91 0.61
C GLU A 12 -11.90 5.47 1.82
N CYS A 13 -10.62 5.85 1.63
CA CYS A 13 -9.77 6.47 2.64
C CYS A 13 -8.48 7.07 2.05
N PRO A 14 -7.82 8.01 2.76
CA PRO A 14 -6.44 8.35 2.48
C PRO A 14 -5.52 7.17 2.83
N ILE A 15 -4.54 6.88 1.98
CA ILE A 15 -3.70 5.66 2.13
C ILE A 15 -2.29 6.04 2.53
N SER A 16 -1.64 6.91 1.76
CA SER A 16 -0.20 7.17 1.94
C SER A 16 0.24 8.51 1.34
N ILE A 17 1.42 8.97 1.75
CA ILE A 17 2.02 10.23 1.30
C ILE A 17 3.45 10.01 0.79
N ASN A 18 3.85 10.77 -0.22
CA ASN A 18 5.21 10.76 -0.72
C ASN A 18 6.07 11.70 0.13
N LEU A 19 7.04 11.16 0.86
CA LEU A 19 8.00 11.96 1.63
C LEU A 19 9.17 12.47 0.76
N GLN A 20 9.28 12.00 -0.48
CA GLN A 20 10.33 12.34 -1.45
C GLN A 20 9.72 12.88 -2.75
N CYS A 21 9.01 14.01 -2.65
CA CYS A 21 8.25 14.58 -3.78
C CYS A 21 9.08 15.00 -4.99
N THR A 22 10.40 15.12 -4.84
CA THR A 22 11.34 15.53 -5.90
C THR A 22 11.98 14.35 -6.62
N SER A 23 11.71 13.11 -6.20
CA SER A 23 12.20 11.92 -6.88
C SER A 23 11.63 11.81 -8.29
N PRO A 24 12.34 11.14 -9.22
CA PRO A 24 11.77 10.81 -10.52
C PRO A 24 10.43 10.05 -10.37
N PRO A 25 9.46 10.24 -11.29
CA PRO A 25 8.18 9.53 -11.25
C PRO A 25 8.32 8.01 -11.10
N GLU A 26 9.32 7.41 -11.75
CA GLU A 26 9.63 5.98 -11.72
C GLU A 26 10.16 5.45 -10.37
N GLU A 27 10.66 6.32 -9.50
CA GLU A 27 11.18 5.99 -8.16
C GLU A 27 10.23 6.46 -7.05
N THR A 28 9.03 6.91 -7.41
CA THR A 28 8.06 7.42 -6.44
C THR A 28 7.58 6.29 -5.54
N THR A 29 7.70 6.50 -4.22
CA THR A 29 7.20 5.59 -3.19
C THR A 29 6.34 6.37 -2.21
N TYR A 30 5.34 5.71 -1.65
CA TYR A 30 4.41 6.34 -0.72
C TYR A 30 4.47 5.68 0.65
N VAL A 31 4.64 6.47 1.70
CA VAL A 31 4.65 5.99 3.08
C VAL A 31 3.21 5.85 3.57
N LEU A 32 2.83 4.63 3.94
CA LEU A 32 1.50 4.33 4.46
C LEU A 32 1.19 5.15 5.72
N LEU A 33 -0.04 5.63 5.85
CA LEU A 33 -0.54 6.35 7.01
C LEU A 33 -1.31 5.41 7.94
N PRO A 34 -0.69 4.82 8.98
CA PRO A 34 -1.37 3.86 9.86
C PRO A 34 -2.52 4.46 10.67
N THR A 35 -2.61 5.78 10.74
CA THR A 35 -3.69 6.49 11.44
C THR A 35 -4.94 6.70 10.58
N ALA A 36 -4.87 6.46 9.27
CA ALA A 36 -5.98 6.72 8.35
C ALA A 36 -7.06 5.64 8.39
N ALA A 37 -6.64 4.38 8.45
CA ALA A 37 -7.47 3.19 8.51
C ALA A 37 -6.63 2.02 9.04
N TYR A 38 -7.27 0.90 9.36
CA TYR A 38 -6.56 -0.36 9.55
C TYR A 38 -6.32 -1.00 8.17
N PHE A 39 -5.09 -1.41 7.90
CA PHE A 39 -4.67 -1.93 6.60
C PHE A 39 -4.15 -3.36 6.72
N GLU A 40 -4.63 -4.21 5.84
CA GLU A 40 -4.17 -5.58 5.64
C GLU A 40 -3.69 -5.74 4.19
N PHE A 41 -2.91 -6.79 3.93
CA PHE A 41 -2.27 -7.02 2.64
C PHE A 41 -2.41 -8.47 2.21
N ILE A 42 -2.99 -8.70 1.03
CA ILE A 42 -3.13 -10.05 0.46
C ILE A 42 -1.96 -10.31 -0.49
N PRO A 43 -1.09 -11.31 -0.26
CA PRO A 43 0.00 -11.64 -1.17
C PRO A 43 -0.45 -11.83 -2.63
N PHE A 44 0.17 -11.07 -3.54
CA PHE A 44 -0.19 -11.04 -4.96
C PHE A 44 0.97 -11.53 -5.82
N ASP A 45 0.72 -12.55 -6.66
CA ASP A 45 1.69 -13.04 -7.63
C ASP A 45 1.57 -12.23 -8.93
N THR A 46 2.52 -11.32 -9.14
CA THR A 46 2.57 -10.45 -10.32
C THR A 46 2.77 -11.23 -11.62
N HIS A 47 3.42 -12.40 -11.59
CA HIS A 47 3.61 -13.22 -12.80
C HIS A 47 2.35 -13.99 -13.18
N ALA A 48 1.61 -14.48 -12.19
CA ALA A 48 0.36 -15.21 -12.41
C ALA A 48 -0.86 -14.28 -12.54
N GLY A 49 -0.74 -13.00 -12.19
CA GLY A 49 -1.84 -12.02 -12.25
C GLY A 49 -2.99 -12.34 -11.29
N ARG A 50 -2.69 -12.98 -10.15
CA ARG A 50 -3.68 -13.41 -9.16
C ARG A 50 -3.07 -13.47 -7.76
N HIS A 51 -3.90 -13.59 -6.73
CA HIS A 51 -3.43 -13.88 -5.37
C HIS A 51 -2.57 -15.15 -5.34
N ALA A 52 -1.55 -15.14 -4.47
CA ALA A 52 -0.76 -16.34 -4.23
C ALA A 52 -1.64 -17.47 -3.67
N ALA A 53 -1.23 -18.73 -3.91
CA ALA A 53 -1.99 -19.88 -3.41
C ALA A 53 -2.05 -19.85 -1.87
N ALA A 54 -3.26 -19.89 -1.30
CA ALA A 54 -3.52 -19.72 0.14
C ALA A 54 -3.05 -18.38 0.73
N ALA A 55 -3.15 -17.28 -0.05
CA ALA A 55 -2.86 -15.93 0.42
C ALA A 55 -3.86 -15.46 1.49
N GLU A 56 -3.53 -15.73 2.76
CA GLU A 56 -4.21 -15.08 3.88
C GLU A 56 -3.77 -13.61 3.98
N PRO A 57 -4.68 -12.69 4.33
CA PRO A 57 -4.31 -11.31 4.59
C PRO A 57 -3.27 -11.22 5.71
N VAL A 58 -2.25 -10.40 5.48
CA VAL A 58 -1.18 -10.11 6.44
C VAL A 58 -1.39 -8.71 7.01
N ASP A 59 -1.22 -8.56 8.32
CA ASP A 59 -1.27 -7.26 8.99
C ASP A 59 -0.16 -6.31 8.49
N ILE A 60 -0.36 -5.00 8.66
CA ILE A 60 0.62 -3.94 8.32
C ILE A 60 2.02 -4.24 8.88
N ALA A 61 2.12 -4.86 10.06
CA ALA A 61 3.40 -5.17 10.69
C ALA A 61 4.09 -6.42 10.09
N GLY A 62 3.36 -7.26 9.37
CA GLY A 62 3.86 -8.52 8.80
C GLY A 62 4.29 -8.41 7.33
N VAL A 63 4.18 -7.24 6.70
CA VAL A 63 4.59 -7.08 5.30
C VAL A 63 6.10 -7.14 5.13
N GLU A 64 6.56 -7.64 3.98
CA GLU A 64 7.97 -7.80 3.67
C GLU A 64 8.37 -6.97 2.46
N ALA A 65 9.54 -6.31 2.54
CA ALA A 65 10.09 -5.58 1.41
C ALA A 65 10.37 -6.52 0.22
N GLY A 66 10.07 -6.04 -0.98
CA GLY A 66 10.17 -6.79 -2.23
C GLY A 66 8.91 -7.57 -2.60
N ARG A 67 7.97 -7.79 -1.66
CA ARG A 67 6.71 -8.48 -1.96
C ARG A 67 5.66 -7.54 -2.54
N THR A 68 4.87 -8.10 -3.46
CA THR A 68 3.69 -7.45 -4.04
C THR A 68 2.45 -7.97 -3.34
N ASN A 69 1.54 -7.08 -2.99
CA ASN A 69 0.31 -7.42 -2.28
C ASN A 69 -0.85 -6.55 -2.77
N GLU A 70 -2.07 -7.04 -2.64
CA GLU A 70 -3.27 -6.23 -2.77
C GLU A 70 -3.62 -5.56 -1.44
N VAL A 71 -4.02 -4.30 -1.49
CA VAL A 71 -4.40 -3.52 -0.30
C VAL A 71 -5.83 -3.83 0.13
N VAL A 72 -5.99 -4.13 1.42
CA VAL A 72 -7.30 -4.30 2.08
C VAL A 72 -7.43 -3.26 3.18
N ALA A 73 -8.57 -2.59 3.24
CA ALA A 73 -8.82 -1.51 4.20
C ALA A 73 -10.02 -1.80 5.08
N THR A 74 -9.86 -1.53 6.38
CA THR A 74 -10.95 -1.41 7.34
C THR A 74 -10.99 0.04 7.85
N THR A 75 -12.08 0.75 7.55
CA THR A 75 -12.17 2.21 7.77
C THR A 75 -13.16 2.56 8.88
N PHE A 76 -12.99 3.74 9.48
CA PHE A 76 -13.94 4.31 10.44
C PHE A 76 -15.34 4.58 9.85
N ARG A 77 -15.50 4.47 8.53
CA ARG A 77 -16.76 4.75 7.81
C ARG A 77 -17.53 3.48 7.44
N GLY A 78 -17.15 2.34 8.02
CA GLY A 78 -17.94 1.10 7.93
C GLY A 78 -17.58 0.20 6.75
N LEU A 79 -16.42 0.40 6.12
CA LEU A 79 -15.82 -0.61 5.25
C LEU A 79 -15.00 -1.56 6.12
N TYR A 80 -15.26 -2.87 6.03
CA TYR A 80 -14.59 -3.90 6.81
C TYR A 80 -13.97 -4.93 5.85
N GLN A 81 -12.67 -5.15 5.98
CA GLN A 81 -11.90 -6.03 5.11
C GLN A 81 -12.19 -5.79 3.61
N TYR A 82 -12.33 -4.51 3.24
CA TYR A 82 -12.66 -4.11 1.87
C TYR A 82 -11.42 -4.20 1.01
N GLN A 83 -11.46 -5.05 -0.02
CA GLN A 83 -10.41 -5.15 -1.04
C GLN A 83 -10.44 -3.91 -1.91
N LEU A 84 -9.37 -3.11 -1.85
CA LEU A 84 -9.28 -1.86 -2.61
C LEU A 84 -9.05 -2.13 -4.10
N GLY A 85 -8.55 -3.31 -4.47
CA GLY A 85 -8.18 -3.67 -5.84
C GLY A 85 -6.81 -3.18 -6.28
N ASP A 86 -6.17 -2.30 -5.50
CA ASP A 86 -4.83 -1.80 -5.77
C ASP A 86 -3.77 -2.82 -5.41
N VAL A 87 -2.87 -3.10 -6.36
CA VAL A 87 -1.72 -3.98 -6.19
C VAL A 87 -0.46 -3.15 -6.01
N VAL A 88 0.16 -3.26 -4.84
CA VAL A 88 1.31 -2.44 -4.41
C VAL A 88 2.51 -3.30 -4.05
N LYS A 89 3.72 -2.78 -4.27
CA LYS A 89 4.96 -3.46 -3.90
C LYS A 89 5.57 -2.76 -2.71
N VAL A 90 5.80 -3.48 -1.62
CA VAL A 90 6.52 -2.90 -0.48
C VAL A 90 7.98 -2.70 -0.86
N THR A 91 8.41 -1.46 -1.02
CA THR A 91 9.79 -1.11 -1.44
C THR A 91 10.74 -1.00 -0.25
N GLY A 92 10.21 -0.82 0.95
CA GLY A 92 10.98 -0.68 2.18
C GLY A 92 10.10 -0.11 3.29
N PHE A 93 10.73 0.59 4.24
CA PHE A 93 10.03 1.17 5.38
C PHE A 93 10.52 2.60 5.66
N HIS A 94 9.62 3.45 6.14
CA HIS A 94 9.97 4.69 6.83
C HIS A 94 9.69 4.50 8.32
N ASN A 95 10.75 4.36 9.11
CA ASN A 95 10.68 3.79 10.45
C ASN A 95 10.03 2.41 10.38
N SER A 96 8.85 2.24 11.00
CA SER A 96 8.07 1.01 10.95
C SER A 96 6.91 1.06 9.94
N SER A 97 6.67 2.19 9.27
CA SER A 97 5.60 2.30 8.29
C SER A 97 6.06 1.81 6.91
N PRO A 98 5.31 0.93 6.23
CA PRO A 98 5.66 0.46 4.89
C PRO A 98 5.73 1.59 3.87
N ARG A 99 6.70 1.48 2.95
CA ARG A 99 6.75 2.24 1.69
C ARG A 99 6.15 1.38 0.60
N LEU A 100 5.05 1.85 0.01
CA LEU A 100 4.35 1.25 -1.13
C LEU A 100 4.90 1.77 -2.45
#